data_AF-A0A7C1PWR1-F1
#
_entry.id   AF-A0A7C1PWR1-F1
#
_cell.length_a   1.000
_cell.length_b   1.000
_cell.length_c   1.000
_cell.angle_alpha   90.00
_cell.angle_beta   90.00
_cell.angle_gamma   90.00
#
_symmetry.space_group_name_H-M   'P 1'
#
loop_
_entity.id
_entity.type
_entity.pdbx_description
1 polymer ?
#
loop_
_entity_poly.entity_id
_entity_poly.type
_entity_poly.pdbx_seq_one_letter_code
_entity_poly.pdbx_strand_id
1 'polypeptide(L)'
;MILLGTSRLVQRRNPYPEKLTTYECGIAPFSDSWSPFAIRYYIFALLFVLFDVEAVFLYPWSIIFRTMGFTGFIEMMIFITVLLFGLIYTWAKGALEWM
;
A
#
# COMPACT_ATOMS: atom_id res chain seq x y z
N MET A 1 -16.53 -18.11 1.00
CA MET A 1 -17.99 -17.82 0.96
C MET A 1 -18.83 -18.78 1.80
N ILE A 2 -18.57 -20.10 1.78
CA ILE A 2 -19.32 -21.11 2.55
C ILE A 2 -19.43 -20.77 4.04
N LEU A 3 -18.33 -20.35 4.68
CA LEU A 3 -18.28 -19.95 6.10
C LEU A 3 -19.17 -18.74 6.45
N LEU A 4 -19.22 -17.73 5.58
CA LEU A 4 -20.08 -16.56 5.77
C LEU A 4 -21.57 -16.93 5.58
N GLY A 5 -21.85 -17.88 4.67
CA GLY A 5 -23.20 -18.39 4.42
C GLY A 5 -23.75 -19.18 5.60
N THR A 6 -22.99 -20.15 6.12
CA THR A 6 -23.39 -20.95 7.30
C THR A 6 -23.52 -20.08 8.54
N SER A 7 -22.59 -19.14 8.77
CA SER A 7 -22.66 -18.18 9.86
C SER A 7 -23.95 -17.34 9.81
N ARG A 8 -24.30 -16.79 8.62
CA ARG A 8 -25.54 -16.01 8.45
C ARG A 8 -26.83 -16.79 8.72
N LEU A 9 -26.82 -18.12 8.54
CA LEU A 9 -27.98 -19.00 8.76
C LEU A 9 -28.13 -19.42 10.23
N VAL A 10 -27.02 -19.70 10.92
CA VAL A 10 -27.04 -20.18 12.32
C VAL A 10 -27.07 -19.02 13.32
N GLN A 11 -26.54 -17.85 12.97
CA GLN A 11 -26.42 -16.72 13.90
C GLN A 11 -27.78 -16.17 14.36
N ARG A 12 -27.94 -16.03 15.67
CA ARG A 12 -29.07 -15.31 16.27
C ARG A 12 -29.00 -13.82 15.93
N ARG A 13 -29.97 -13.33 15.16
CA ARG A 13 -30.11 -11.92 14.82
C ARG A 13 -30.96 -11.21 15.87
N ASN A 14 -30.36 -10.22 16.54
CA ASN A 14 -31.05 -9.32 17.46
C ASN A 14 -30.56 -7.87 17.22
N PRO A 15 -31.06 -7.20 16.17
CA PRO A 15 -30.74 -5.79 15.91
C PRO A 15 -31.56 -4.89 16.84
N TYR A 16 -30.89 -3.95 17.50
CA TYR A 16 -31.51 -2.87 18.26
C TYR A 16 -30.76 -1.57 17.94
N PRO A 17 -31.38 -0.38 18.09
CA PRO A 17 -30.83 0.88 17.58
C PRO A 17 -29.36 1.14 17.99
N GLU A 18 -29.03 0.96 19.27
CA GLU A 18 -27.67 1.16 19.79
C GLU A 18 -26.64 0.13 19.29
N LYS A 19 -27.06 -1.05 18.80
CA LYS A 19 -26.14 -2.03 18.20
C LYS A 19 -25.74 -1.63 16.78
N LEU A 20 -26.52 -0.75 16.17
CA LEU A 20 -26.37 -0.31 14.79
C LEU A 20 -25.67 1.05 14.68
N THR A 21 -25.29 1.65 15.81
CA THR A 21 -24.50 2.89 15.87
C THR A 21 -23.00 2.60 15.83
N THR A 22 -22.23 3.59 15.39
CA THR A 22 -20.76 3.51 15.36
C THR A 22 -20.20 3.49 16.78
N TYR A 23 -19.23 2.62 17.04
CA TYR A 23 -18.57 2.53 18.33
C TYR A 23 -17.57 3.69 18.52
N GLU A 24 -17.83 4.55 19.50
CA GLU A 24 -16.97 5.67 19.88
C GLU A 24 -16.66 5.65 21.39
N CYS A 25 -16.28 4.49 21.94
CA CYS A 25 -15.94 4.33 23.38
C CYS A 25 -17.03 4.80 24.37
N GLY A 26 -18.31 4.66 24.00
CA GLY A 26 -19.46 4.96 24.87
C GLY A 26 -19.96 6.40 24.82
N ILE A 27 -19.41 7.25 23.95
CA ILE A 27 -19.94 8.58 23.64
C ILE A 27 -20.60 8.59 22.27
N ALA A 28 -21.50 9.55 22.04
CA ALA A 28 -22.01 9.79 20.70
C ALA A 28 -20.89 10.39 19.82
N PRO A 29 -20.78 9.99 18.54
CA PRO A 29 -19.76 10.52 17.64
C PRO A 29 -19.92 12.04 17.54
N PHE A 30 -18.86 12.76 17.90
CA PHE A 30 -18.89 14.23 18.04
C PHE A 30 -18.41 14.97 16.78
N SER A 31 -17.78 14.25 15.85
CA SER A 31 -17.12 14.81 14.66
C SER A 31 -17.59 14.12 13.39
N ASP A 32 -17.59 14.87 12.29
CA ASP A 32 -17.79 14.31 10.97
C ASP A 32 -16.72 13.25 10.66
N SER A 33 -17.12 12.16 9.99
CA SER A 33 -16.21 11.07 9.61
C SER A 33 -15.19 11.48 8.53
N TRP A 34 -15.34 12.68 7.97
CA TRP A 34 -14.48 13.24 6.93
C TRP A 34 -13.43 14.16 7.56
N SER A 35 -12.52 13.55 8.33
CA SER A 35 -11.37 14.27 8.89
C SER A 35 -10.17 14.17 7.94
N PRO A 36 -9.42 15.27 7.71
CA PRO A 36 -8.19 15.21 6.94
C PRO A 36 -7.16 14.33 7.66
N PHE A 37 -6.79 13.23 7.00
CA PHE A 37 -5.70 12.36 7.46
C PHE A 37 -4.34 12.99 7.14
N ALA A 38 -3.31 12.60 7.89
CA ALA A 38 -1.96 13.11 7.68
C ALA A 38 -1.47 12.84 6.24
N ILE A 39 -0.92 13.86 5.57
CA ILE A 39 -0.43 13.76 4.18
C ILE A 39 0.70 12.73 3.99
N ARG A 40 1.30 12.27 5.09
CA ARG A 40 2.39 11.30 5.10
C ARG A 40 1.98 9.97 4.45
N TYR A 41 0.74 9.53 4.63
CA TYR A 41 0.24 8.31 3.99
C TYR A 41 0.25 8.40 2.45
N TYR A 42 0.04 9.59 1.91
CA TYR A 42 0.10 9.83 0.46
C TYR A 42 1.52 9.65 -0.09
N ILE A 43 2.55 10.11 0.63
CA ILE A 43 3.94 9.98 0.21
C ILE A 43 4.35 8.50 0.12
N PHE A 44 3.98 7.70 1.12
CA PHE A 44 4.20 6.26 1.10
C PHE A 44 3.46 5.57 -0.06
N ALA A 45 2.20 5.93 -0.30
CA ALA A 45 1.42 5.37 -1.40
C ALA A 45 2.05 5.71 -2.77
N LEU A 46 2.49 6.97 -2.95
CA LEU A 46 3.13 7.41 -4.18
C LEU A 46 4.46 6.68 -4.42
N LEU A 47 5.31 6.56 -3.40
CA LEU A 47 6.56 5.80 -3.48
C LEU A 47 6.29 4.32 -3.79
N PHE A 48 5.30 3.72 -3.15
CA PHE A 48 4.91 2.34 -3.44
C PHE A 48 4.51 2.15 -4.90
N VAL A 49 3.66 3.01 -5.44
CA VAL A 49 3.23 2.94 -6.86
C VAL A 49 4.42 3.10 -7.80
N LEU A 50 5.36 4.00 -7.48
CA LEU A 50 6.57 4.19 -8.26
C LEU A 50 7.43 2.91 -8.29
N PHE A 51 7.70 2.30 -7.12
CA PHE A 51 8.44 1.04 -7.05
C PHE A 51 7.71 -0.15 -7.69
N ASP A 52 6.38 -0.20 -7.62
CA ASP A 52 5.60 -1.26 -8.25
C ASP A 52 5.75 -1.23 -9.78
N VAL A 53 5.66 -0.03 -10.36
CA VAL A 53 5.90 0.17 -11.81
C VAL A 53 7.32 -0.25 -12.20
N GLU A 54 8.32 0.03 -11.37
CA GLU A 54 9.71 -0.38 -11.61
C GLU A 54 9.88 -1.91 -11.56
N ALA A 55 9.20 -2.58 -10.62
CA ALA A 55 9.19 -4.03 -10.53
C ALA A 55 8.60 -4.67 -11.81
N VAL A 56 7.55 -4.07 -12.39
CA VAL A 56 6.98 -4.50 -13.67
C VAL A 56 8.02 -4.49 -14.80
N PHE A 57 9.00 -3.59 -14.78
CA PHE A 57 10.11 -3.59 -15.75
C PHE A 57 11.21 -4.60 -15.43
N LEU A 58 11.49 -4.84 -14.15
CA LEU A 58 12.48 -5.81 -13.69
C LEU A 58 12.08 -7.26 -14.04
N TYR A 59 10.80 -7.59 -13.98
CA TYR A 59 10.33 -8.97 -14.20
C TYR A 59 10.62 -9.51 -15.61
N PRO A 60 10.19 -8.86 -16.71
CA PRO A 60 10.49 -9.32 -18.06
C PRO A 60 11.99 -9.43 -18.32
N TRP A 61 12.77 -8.44 -17.85
CA TRP A 61 14.23 -8.46 -17.98
C TRP A 61 14.84 -9.69 -17.30
N SER A 62 14.38 -10.05 -16.09
CA SER A 62 14.87 -11.23 -15.37
C SER A 62 14.64 -12.54 -16.14
N ILE A 63 13.54 -12.61 -16.90
CA ILE A 63 13.17 -13.79 -17.69
C ILE A 63 14.07 -13.91 -18.93
N ILE A 64 14.35 -12.80 -19.61
CA ILE A 64 15.13 -12.78 -20.87
C ILE A 64 16.62 -12.43 -20.66
N PHE A 65 17.08 -12.39 -19.42
CA PHE A 65 18.44 -12.00 -19.06
C PHE A 65 19.51 -12.79 -19.85
N ARG A 66 19.30 -14.10 -20.02
CA ARG A 66 20.25 -14.97 -20.76
C ARG A 66 20.36 -14.63 -22.24
N THR A 67 19.32 -14.08 -22.86
CA THR A 67 19.31 -13.75 -24.30
C THR A 67 19.85 -12.35 -24.59
N MET A 68 19.76 -11.43 -23.64
CA MET A 68 20.25 -10.05 -23.79
C MET A 68 21.78 -9.92 -23.62
N GLY A 69 22.43 -10.88 -22.95
CA GLY A 69 23.87 -10.85 -22.75
C GLY A 69 24.34 -9.65 -21.90
N PHE A 70 25.58 -9.22 -22.11
CA PHE A 70 26.25 -8.23 -21.26
C PHE A 70 25.68 -6.81 -21.38
N THR A 71 25.12 -6.45 -22.54
CA THR A 71 24.51 -5.13 -22.76
C THR A 71 23.25 -4.96 -21.91
N GLY A 72 22.34 -5.93 -21.91
CA GLY A 72 21.15 -5.90 -21.06
C GLY A 72 21.47 -5.94 -19.56
N PHE A 73 22.62 -6.49 -19.17
CA PHE A 73 23.09 -6.39 -17.79
C PHE A 73 23.46 -4.95 -17.41
N ILE A 74 24.24 -4.25 -18.24
CA ILE A 74 24.65 -2.86 -17.98
C ILE A 74 23.44 -1.93 -17.93
N GLU A 75 22.53 -2.06 -18.90
CA GLU A 75 21.31 -1.24 -18.94
C GLU A 75 20.48 -1.39 -17.66
N MET A 76 20.35 -2.62 -17.15
CA MET A 76 19.63 -2.86 -15.90
C MET A 76 20.38 -2.35 -14.67
N MET A 77 21.71 -2.44 -14.64
CA MET A 77 22.50 -1.86 -13.55
C MET A 77 22.35 -0.35 -13.48
N ILE A 78 22.32 0.32 -14.63
CA ILE A 78 22.03 1.76 -14.70
C ILE A 78 20.62 2.04 -14.19
N PHE A 79 19.62 1.27 -14.65
CA PHE A 79 18.23 1.42 -14.19
C PHE A 79 18.12 1.30 -12.66
N ILE A 80 18.63 0.21 -12.07
CA ILE A 80 18.59 -0.02 -10.62
C ILE A 80 19.32 1.09 -9.85
N THR A 81 20.45 1.58 -10.38
CA THR A 81 21.19 2.68 -9.75
C THR A 81 20.35 3.94 -9.67
N VAL A 82 19.64 4.29 -10.74
CA VAL A 82 18.73 5.45 -10.75
C VAL A 82 17.61 5.28 -9.70
N LEU A 83 17.07 4.07 -9.54
CA LEU A 83 16.06 3.78 -8.51
C LEU A 83 16.60 4.00 -7.10
N LEU A 84 17.80 3.46 -6.83
CA LEU A 84 18.46 3.61 -5.54
C LEU A 84 18.72 5.08 -5.22
N PHE A 85 19.11 5.89 -6.21
CA PHE A 85 19.25 7.33 -6.02
C PHE A 85 17.93 8.01 -5.66
N GLY A 86 16.82 7.64 -6.31
CA GLY A 86 15.48 8.14 -5.97
C GLY A 86 15.09 7.79 -4.52
N LEU A 87 15.35 6.55 -4.10
CA LEU A 87 15.10 6.09 -2.73
C LEU A 87 15.94 6.86 -1.72
N ILE A 88 17.25 6.94 -1.93
CA ILE A 88 18.18 7.64 -1.03
C ILE A 88 17.80 9.11 -0.91
N TYR A 89 17.42 9.76 -2.01
CA TYR A 89 16.98 11.15 -2.01
C TYR A 89 15.72 11.37 -1.15
N THR A 90 14.71 10.52 -1.32
CA THR A 90 13.47 10.62 -0.53
C THR A 90 13.71 10.32 0.94
N TRP A 91 14.59 9.37 1.25
CA TRP A 91 15.01 9.07 2.61
C TRP A 91 15.75 10.25 3.26
N ALA A 92 16.72 10.84 2.56
CA ALA A 92 17.46 12.00 3.04
C ALA A 92 16.56 13.23 3.30
N LYS A 93 15.42 13.33 2.61
CA LYS A 93 14.40 14.38 2.84
C LYS A 93 13.46 14.09 4.02
N GLY A 94 13.66 12.99 4.75
CA GLY A 94 12.77 12.62 5.86
C GLY A 94 11.38 12.19 5.42
N ALA A 95 11.18 11.90 4.12
CA ALA A 95 9.89 11.49 3.58
C ALA A 95 9.43 10.13 4.12
N LEU A 96 10.37 9.32 4.63
CA LEU A 96 10.13 8.02 5.26
C LEU A 96 10.11 8.07 6.79
N GLU A 97 10.34 9.23 7.43
CA GLU A 97 10.38 9.32 8.89
C GLU A 97 8.95 9.42 9.47
N TRP A 98 8.64 8.49 10.37
CA TRP A 98 7.44 8.53 11.21
C TRP A 98 7.77 9.25 12.51
N MET A 99 7.61 10.58 12.51
CA MET A 99 7.63 11.39 13.74
C MET A 99 6.37 12.21 13.86
#